data_AF-A0A972NFK5-F1
#
_entry.id   AF-A0A972NFK5-F1
#
_cell.length_a   1.000
_cell.length_b   1.000
_cell.length_c   1.000
_cell.angle_alpha   90.00
_cell.angle_beta   90.00
_cell.angle_gamma   90.00
#
_symmetry.space_group_name_H-M   'P 1'
#
loop_
_entity.id
_entity.type
_entity.pdbx_description
1 polymer ?
#
loop_
_entity_poly.entity_id
_entity_poly.type
_entity_poly.pdbx_seq_one_letter_code
_entity_poly.pdbx_strand_id
1 'polypeptide(L)'
;MKALRLAGRLKGTFFLSPREEAFIKRLITEFKVPEPLVEKGLEECLRAVPPERRARFPLFRCARTVLRLYEREKKTRPAAAYGWQKAFKEKARLLSRLLGVKPPEADSPEEAQRVLYKLEEELLRRLWRRLSPSQKKEILELYEPFKSRPEVYRELIKEELRRRFNLPNFTLYSS
;
A
#
# COMPACT_ATOMS: atom_id res chain seq x y z
N MET A 1 22.53 -11.52 13.77
CA MET A 1 21.60 -11.27 12.64
C MET A 1 21.93 -12.20 11.50
N LYS A 2 20.92 -12.86 10.95
CA LYS A 2 21.02 -13.82 9.84
C LYS A 2 21.40 -13.10 8.54
N ALA A 3 20.87 -11.89 8.32
CA ALA A 3 21.18 -11.07 7.15
C ALA A 3 22.67 -10.70 7.02
N LEU A 4 23.36 -10.39 8.13
CA LEU A 4 24.80 -10.10 8.11
C LEU A 4 25.62 -11.32 7.67
N ARG A 5 25.31 -12.50 8.23
CA ARG A 5 26.02 -13.75 7.89
C ARG A 5 25.77 -14.13 6.44
N LEU A 6 24.53 -13.98 5.97
CA LEU A 6 24.17 -14.22 4.58
C LEU A 6 24.98 -13.31 3.63
N ALA A 7 25.05 -12.02 3.93
CA ALA A 7 25.77 -11.06 3.10
C ALA A 7 27.28 -11.35 3.03
N GLY A 8 27.90 -11.70 4.17
CA GLY A 8 29.30 -12.14 4.18
C GLY A 8 29.53 -13.37 3.30
N ARG A 9 28.67 -14.39 3.43
CA ARG A 9 28.71 -15.60 2.60
C ARG A 9 28.55 -15.30 1.11
N LEU A 10 27.57 -14.47 0.74
CA LEU A 10 27.31 -14.11 -0.66
C LEU A 10 28.44 -13.28 -1.29
N LYS A 11 29.13 -12.48 -0.50
CA LYS A 11 30.31 -11.72 -0.91
C LYS A 11 31.60 -12.55 -0.95
N GLY A 12 31.61 -13.74 -0.35
CA GLY A 12 32.82 -14.54 -0.19
C GLY A 12 33.81 -13.93 0.82
N THR A 13 33.31 -13.18 1.80
CA THR A 13 34.11 -12.48 2.82
C THR A 13 33.71 -12.92 4.22
N PHE A 14 34.70 -13.21 5.07
CA PHE A 14 34.45 -13.57 6.48
C PHE A 14 33.84 -12.43 7.29
N PHE A 15 34.20 -11.18 6.96
CA PHE A 15 33.74 -9.99 7.66
C PHE A 15 33.18 -8.97 6.68
N LEU A 16 32.11 -8.29 7.09
CA LEU A 16 31.61 -7.11 6.42
C LEU A 16 32.34 -5.88 6.97
N SER A 17 32.46 -4.83 6.16
CA SER A 17 32.96 -3.56 6.70
C SER A 17 31.96 -2.99 7.72
N PRO A 18 32.42 -2.18 8.70
CA PRO A 18 31.51 -1.53 9.66
C PRO A 18 30.38 -0.73 9.01
N ARG A 19 30.65 -0.13 7.84
CA ARG A 19 29.66 0.60 7.05
C ARG A 19 28.59 -0.31 6.45
N GLU A 20 28.97 -1.50 5.98
CA GLU A 20 28.03 -2.49 5.45
C GLU A 20 27.17 -3.12 6.55
N GLU A 21 27.75 -3.38 7.72
CA GLU A 21 26.98 -3.82 8.89
C GLU A 21 25.97 -2.76 9.33
N ALA A 22 26.41 -1.50 9.42
CA ALA A 22 25.54 -0.38 9.77
C ALA A 22 24.40 -0.23 8.76
N PHE A 23 24.69 -0.36 7.47
CA PHE A 23 23.65 -0.32 6.43
C PHE A 23 22.57 -1.40 6.62
N ILE A 24 22.97 -2.66 6.85
CA ILE A 24 22.01 -3.75 7.09
C ILE A 24 21.23 -3.50 8.38
N LYS A 25 21.89 -3.06 9.45
CA LYS A 25 21.24 -2.69 10.71
C LYS A 25 20.18 -1.61 10.47
N ARG A 26 20.52 -0.53 9.77
CA ARG A 26 19.61 0.58 9.47
C ARG A 26 18.37 0.13 8.71
N LEU A 27 18.51 -0.78 7.74
CA LEU A 27 17.36 -1.34 7.03
C LEU A 27 16.35 -2.00 7.99
N ILE A 28 16.85 -2.73 8.98
CA ILE A 28 16.01 -3.46 9.94
C ILE A 28 15.48 -2.54 11.05
N THR A 29 16.33 -1.69 11.61
CA THR A 29 16.01 -0.91 12.82
C THR A 29 15.35 0.43 12.52
N GLU A 30 15.84 1.18 11.53
CA GLU A 30 15.33 2.51 11.17
C GLU A 30 14.21 2.40 10.13
N PHE A 31 14.48 1.69 9.02
CA PHE A 31 13.51 1.53 7.92
C PHE A 31 12.47 0.44 8.18
N LYS A 32 12.58 -0.29 9.31
CA LYS A 32 11.66 -1.36 9.74
C LYS A 32 11.41 -2.42 8.65
N VAL A 33 12.41 -2.68 7.80
CA VAL A 33 12.33 -3.73 6.79
C VAL A 33 12.49 -5.08 7.51
N PRO A 34 11.56 -6.03 7.33
CA PRO A 34 11.69 -7.37 7.91
C PRO A 34 13.00 -8.05 7.49
N GLU A 35 13.71 -8.68 8.44
CA GLU A 35 14.99 -9.35 8.16
C GLU A 35 14.91 -10.35 6.97
N PRO A 36 13.85 -11.18 6.80
CA PRO A 36 13.72 -12.07 5.63
C PRO A 36 13.70 -11.34 4.29
N LEU A 37 13.14 -10.12 4.26
CA LEU A 37 13.09 -9.28 3.06
C LEU A 37 14.44 -8.64 2.76
N VAL A 38 15.16 -8.24 3.80
CA VAL A 38 16.54 -7.79 3.67
C VAL A 38 17.40 -8.91 3.10
N GLU A 39 17.27 -10.14 3.62
CA GLU A 39 17.96 -11.33 3.11
C GLU A 39 17.69 -11.56 1.62
N LYS A 40 16.40 -11.61 1.25
CA LYS A 40 15.98 -11.81 -0.15
C LYS A 40 16.48 -10.71 -1.09
N GLY A 41 16.43 -9.45 -0.66
CA GLY A 41 16.88 -8.33 -1.48
C GLY A 41 18.39 -8.26 -1.65
N LEU A 42 19.16 -8.63 -0.61
CA LEU A 42 20.61 -8.77 -0.71
C LEU A 42 20.99 -9.93 -1.64
N GLU A 43 20.27 -11.05 -1.55
CA GLU A 43 20.47 -12.19 -2.43
C GLU A 43 20.19 -11.84 -3.90
N GLU A 44 19.03 -11.23 -4.20
CA GLU A 44 18.68 -10.82 -5.56
C GLU A 44 19.70 -9.83 -6.13
N CYS A 45 20.13 -8.86 -5.32
CA CYS A 45 21.13 -7.87 -5.71
C CYS A 45 22.50 -8.50 -6.02
N LEU A 46 23.03 -9.34 -5.11
CA LEU A 46 24.37 -9.91 -5.26
C LEU A 46 24.44 -11.02 -6.31
N ARG A 47 23.34 -11.73 -6.58
CA ARG A 47 23.26 -12.68 -7.71
C ARG A 47 23.47 -11.99 -9.06
N ALA A 48 23.04 -10.73 -9.21
CA ALA A 48 23.25 -9.94 -10.41
C ALA A 48 24.70 -9.42 -10.57
N VAL A 49 25.54 -9.58 -9.54
CA VAL A 49 26.96 -9.20 -9.57
C VAL A 49 27.80 -10.44 -9.89
N PRO A 50 28.76 -10.35 -10.83
CA PRO A 50 29.68 -11.46 -11.12
C PRO A 50 30.43 -11.91 -9.86
N PRO A 51 30.57 -13.23 -9.61
CA PRO A 51 31.15 -13.77 -8.37
C PRO A 51 32.48 -13.11 -7.96
N GLU A 52 33.39 -12.92 -8.90
CA GLU A 52 34.71 -12.32 -8.72
C GLU A 52 34.67 -10.86 -8.26
N ARG A 53 33.55 -10.16 -8.47
CA ARG A 53 33.37 -8.75 -8.07
C ARG A 53 32.60 -8.59 -6.76
N ARG A 54 31.97 -9.65 -6.23
CA ARG A 54 31.07 -9.56 -5.06
C ARG A 54 31.78 -9.10 -3.79
N ALA A 55 33.02 -9.56 -3.56
CA ALA A 55 33.80 -9.19 -2.38
C ALA A 55 33.93 -7.67 -2.23
N ARG A 56 34.20 -6.96 -3.34
CA ARG A 56 34.37 -5.50 -3.38
C ARG A 56 33.06 -4.74 -3.65
N PHE A 57 31.96 -5.44 -3.93
CA PHE A 57 30.70 -4.82 -4.26
C PHE A 57 30.07 -4.18 -3.02
N PRO A 58 29.81 -2.85 -2.99
CA PRO A 58 29.29 -2.21 -1.79
C PRO A 58 27.81 -2.52 -1.54
N LEU A 59 27.47 -3.05 -0.36
CA LEU A 59 26.09 -3.50 -0.06
C LEU A 59 25.03 -2.39 -0.11
N PHE A 60 25.40 -1.12 0.13
CA PHE A 60 24.44 -0.02 0.04
C PHE A 60 23.83 0.14 -1.36
N ARG A 61 24.50 -0.35 -2.42
CA ARG A 61 23.92 -0.38 -3.77
C ARG A 61 22.70 -1.32 -3.88
N CYS A 62 22.56 -2.26 -2.95
CA CYS A 62 21.40 -3.15 -2.86
C CYS A 62 20.16 -2.50 -2.22
N ALA A 63 20.28 -1.28 -1.68
CA ALA A 63 19.16 -0.57 -1.04
C ALA A 63 17.93 -0.49 -1.95
N ARG A 64 18.13 -0.16 -3.24
CA ARG A 64 17.05 -0.07 -4.21
C ARG A 64 16.30 -1.39 -4.37
N THR A 65 17.02 -2.51 -4.43
CA THR A 65 16.43 -3.85 -4.58
C THR A 65 15.65 -4.25 -3.33
N VAL A 66 16.25 -4.08 -2.14
CA VAL A 66 15.61 -4.38 -0.86
C VAL A 66 14.35 -3.56 -0.66
N LEU A 67 14.43 -2.23 -0.84
CA LEU A 67 13.29 -1.34 -0.66
C LEU A 67 12.21 -1.60 -1.71
N ARG A 68 12.56 -1.90 -2.96
CA ARG A 68 11.58 -2.28 -3.99
C ARG A 68 10.82 -3.56 -3.61
N LEU A 69 11.52 -4.58 -3.09
CA LEU A 69 10.87 -5.80 -2.60
C LEU A 69 9.96 -5.50 -1.41
N TYR A 70 10.41 -4.66 -0.48
CA TYR A 70 9.61 -4.25 0.65
C TYR A 70 8.35 -3.49 0.22
N GLU A 71 8.44 -2.56 -0.72
CA GLU A 71 7.30 -1.83 -1.27
C GLU A 71 6.34 -2.74 -2.05
N ARG A 72 6.87 -3.72 -2.79
CA ARG A 72 6.02 -4.75 -3.43
C ARG A 72 5.30 -5.59 -2.39
N GLU A 73 6.02 -6.04 -1.37
CA GLU A 73 5.44 -6.88 -0.34
C GLU A 73 4.42 -6.11 0.53
N LYS A 74 4.62 -4.81 0.76
CA LYS A 74 3.57 -3.94 1.32
C LYS A 74 2.30 -3.92 0.46
N LYS A 75 2.45 -3.84 -0.86
CA LYS A 75 1.33 -3.82 -1.81
C LYS A 75 0.64 -5.18 -1.96
N THR A 76 1.37 -6.28 -1.79
CA THR A 76 0.85 -7.65 -1.98
C THR A 76 0.51 -8.37 -0.69
N ARG A 77 0.87 -7.85 0.48
CA ARG A 77 0.46 -8.43 1.76
C ARG A 77 -1.04 -8.14 1.97
N PRO A 78 -1.86 -9.17 2.23
CA PRO A 78 -3.19 -8.93 2.78
C PRO A 78 -3.01 -8.19 4.10
N ALA A 79 -3.87 -7.21 4.36
CA ALA A 79 -3.88 -6.34 5.53
C ALA A 79 -3.92 -7.09 6.90
N ALA A 80 -4.00 -8.43 6.89
CA ALA A 80 -3.90 -9.32 8.03
C ALA A 80 -2.65 -9.10 8.91
N ALA A 81 -1.52 -8.69 8.35
CA ALA A 81 -0.30 -8.46 9.14
C ALA A 81 -0.19 -7.04 9.75
N TYR A 82 -1.09 -6.11 9.39
CA TYR A 82 -1.00 -4.72 9.81
C TYR A 82 -2.39 -4.16 10.12
N GLY A 83 -2.85 -4.33 11.37
CA GLY A 83 -3.87 -3.49 12.00
C GLY A 83 -5.11 -3.17 11.15
N TRP A 84 -5.57 -4.07 10.27
CA TRP A 84 -6.72 -3.83 9.41
C TRP A 84 -7.96 -3.47 10.23
N GLN A 85 -8.07 -4.02 11.44
CA GLN A 85 -9.12 -3.70 12.41
C GLN A 85 -9.10 -2.23 12.80
N LYS A 86 -7.92 -1.63 12.96
CA LYS A 86 -7.77 -0.20 13.28
C LYS A 86 -8.14 0.66 12.07
N ALA A 87 -7.61 0.34 10.89
CA ALA A 87 -7.94 1.05 9.65
C ALA A 87 -9.43 0.96 9.31
N PHE A 88 -10.02 -0.24 9.45
CA PHE A 88 -11.45 -0.48 9.32
C PHE A 88 -12.22 0.35 10.32
N LYS A 89 -11.89 0.30 11.62
CA LYS A 89 -12.58 1.06 12.67
C LYS A 89 -12.55 2.56 12.40
N GLU A 90 -11.42 3.12 11.98
CA GLU A 90 -11.29 4.55 11.66
C GLU A 90 -12.17 4.93 10.46
N LYS A 91 -12.10 4.17 9.37
CA LYS A 91 -12.88 4.43 8.14
C LYS A 91 -14.37 4.19 8.34
N ALA A 92 -14.75 3.10 9.01
CA ALA A 92 -16.13 2.75 9.33
C ALA A 92 -16.76 3.80 10.25
N ARG A 93 -16.03 4.28 11.28
CA ARG A 93 -16.50 5.38 12.15
C ARG A 93 -16.77 6.65 11.35
N LEU A 94 -15.87 7.03 10.46
CA LEU A 94 -16.04 8.22 9.63
C LEU A 94 -17.27 8.10 8.72
N LEU A 95 -17.38 7.00 7.97
CA LEU A 95 -18.53 6.74 7.08
C LEU A 95 -19.84 6.71 7.86
N SER A 96 -19.87 6.00 8.99
CA SER A 96 -21.04 5.90 9.85
C SER A 96 -21.46 7.27 10.43
N ARG A 97 -20.51 8.14 10.79
CA ARG A 97 -20.79 9.51 11.22
C ARG A 97 -21.41 10.35 10.09
N LEU A 98 -20.89 10.23 8.86
CA LEU A 98 -21.42 10.95 7.69
C LEU A 98 -22.82 10.46 7.30
N LEU A 99 -23.10 9.17 7.51
CA LEU A 99 -24.39 8.55 7.20
C LEU A 99 -25.42 8.62 8.33
N GLY A 100 -24.99 8.91 9.57
CA GLY A 100 -25.85 8.88 10.76
C GLY A 100 -26.23 7.46 11.18
N VAL A 101 -25.38 6.47 10.94
CA VAL A 101 -25.61 5.06 11.31
C VAL A 101 -24.60 4.60 12.34
N LYS A 102 -24.86 3.47 13.01
CA LYS A 102 -23.87 2.88 13.93
C LYS A 102 -22.68 2.29 13.14
N PRO A 103 -21.44 2.39 13.64
CA PRO A 103 -20.29 1.72 13.05
C PRO A 103 -20.50 0.20 13.02
N PRO A 104 -20.50 -0.45 11.85
CA PRO A 104 -20.56 -1.90 11.76
C PRO A 104 -19.24 -2.53 12.22
N GLU A 105 -19.33 -3.78 12.64
CA GLU A 105 -18.17 -4.64 12.93
C GLU A 105 -17.91 -5.57 11.74
N ALA A 106 -16.72 -6.16 11.72
CA ALA A 106 -16.33 -7.13 10.71
C ALA A 106 -15.29 -8.08 11.33
N ASP A 107 -15.46 -9.37 11.07
CA ASP A 107 -14.64 -10.42 11.68
C ASP A 107 -13.47 -10.84 10.76
N SER A 108 -13.50 -10.41 9.50
CA SER A 108 -12.45 -10.67 8.52
C SER A 108 -12.10 -9.43 7.68
N PRO A 109 -10.88 -9.34 7.13
CA PRO A 109 -10.50 -8.29 6.18
C PRO A 109 -11.42 -8.20 4.95
N GLU A 110 -11.87 -9.34 4.45
CA GLU A 110 -12.75 -9.44 3.28
C GLU A 110 -14.14 -8.87 3.59
N GLU A 111 -14.68 -9.23 4.76
CA GLU A 111 -15.93 -8.67 5.25
C GLU A 111 -15.80 -7.17 5.51
N ALA A 112 -14.72 -6.74 6.16
CA ALA A 112 -14.44 -5.35 6.45
C ALA A 112 -14.39 -4.50 5.17
N GLN A 113 -13.77 -5.01 4.10
CA GLN A 113 -13.74 -4.34 2.79
C GLN A 113 -15.15 -4.26 2.19
N ARG A 114 -15.93 -5.34 2.24
CA ARG A 114 -17.30 -5.36 1.73
C ARG A 114 -18.19 -4.36 2.47
N VAL A 115 -18.03 -4.28 3.79
CA VAL A 115 -18.77 -3.34 4.64
C VAL A 115 -18.42 -1.89 4.29
N LEU A 116 -17.13 -1.56 4.17
CA LEU A 116 -16.69 -0.22 3.77
C LEU A 116 -17.21 0.16 2.39
N TYR A 117 -17.16 -0.76 1.43
CA TYR A 117 -17.70 -0.55 0.09
C TYR A 117 -19.20 -0.23 0.11
N LYS A 118 -20.00 -1.00 0.87
CA LYS A 118 -21.45 -0.75 1.02
C LYS A 118 -21.74 0.62 1.63
N LEU A 119 -21.00 1.00 2.68
CA LEU A 119 -21.15 2.31 3.32
C LEU A 119 -20.74 3.44 2.39
N GLU A 120 -19.66 3.29 1.63
CA GLU A 120 -19.20 4.27 0.65
C GLU A 120 -20.24 4.45 -0.46
N GLU A 121 -20.79 3.37 -1.02
CA GLU A 121 -21.83 3.45 -2.05
C GLU A 121 -23.08 4.20 -1.56
N GLU A 122 -23.53 3.91 -0.34
CA GLU A 122 -24.68 4.60 0.25
C GLU A 122 -24.39 6.09 0.47
N LEU A 123 -23.18 6.43 0.94
CA LEU A 123 -22.75 7.82 1.10
C LEU A 123 -22.74 8.55 -0.25
N LEU A 124 -22.09 7.98 -1.26
CA LEU A 124 -21.99 8.57 -2.59
C LEU A 124 -23.37 8.74 -3.24
N ARG A 125 -24.29 7.78 -3.02
CA ARG A 125 -25.67 7.88 -3.50
C ARG A 125 -26.41 9.06 -2.86
N ARG A 126 -26.22 9.32 -1.57
CA ARG A 126 -26.79 10.48 -0.88
C ARG A 126 -26.18 11.79 -1.36
N LEU A 127 -24.86 11.83 -1.57
CA LEU A 127 -24.17 13.01 -2.09
C LEU A 127 -24.63 13.34 -3.51
N TRP A 128 -24.74 12.33 -4.38
CA TRP A 128 -25.29 12.50 -5.73
C TRP A 128 -26.69 13.11 -5.70
N ARG A 129 -27.57 12.64 -4.82
CA ARG A 129 -28.94 13.17 -4.69
C ARG A 129 -28.97 14.64 -4.26
N ARG A 130 -28.00 15.07 -3.43
CA ARG A 130 -27.87 16.46 -2.95
C ARG A 130 -27.36 17.43 -4.01
N LEU A 131 -26.68 16.95 -5.05
CA LEU A 131 -26.22 17.81 -6.14
C LEU A 131 -27.39 18.38 -6.94
N SER A 132 -27.25 19.65 -7.32
CA SER A 132 -28.17 20.34 -8.23
C SER A 132 -28.11 19.74 -9.66
N PRO A 133 -29.15 19.95 -10.50
CA PRO A 133 -29.14 19.46 -11.87
C PRO A 133 -27.95 19.96 -12.70
N SER A 134 -27.51 21.21 -12.49
CA SER A 134 -26.34 21.78 -13.18
C SER A 134 -25.05 21.07 -12.79
N GLN A 135 -24.81 20.84 -11.49
CA GLN A 135 -23.63 20.12 -11.01
C GLN A 135 -23.60 18.66 -11.50
N LYS A 136 -24.75 18.00 -11.56
CA LYS A 136 -24.84 16.65 -12.13
C LYS A 136 -24.47 16.65 -13.61
N LYS A 137 -25.00 17.60 -14.38
CA LYS A 137 -24.71 17.74 -15.81
C LYS A 137 -23.21 17.97 -16.06
N GLU A 138 -22.60 18.87 -15.29
CA GLU A 138 -21.17 19.15 -15.34
C GLU A 138 -20.31 17.89 -15.13
N ILE A 139 -20.62 17.08 -14.10
CA ILE A 139 -19.90 15.83 -13.84
C ILE A 139 -20.09 14.83 -14.99
N LEU A 140 -21.30 14.70 -15.52
CA LEU A 140 -21.59 13.77 -16.62
C LEU A 140 -20.87 14.18 -17.91
N GLU A 141 -20.83 15.48 -18.23
CA GLU A 141 -20.13 16.03 -19.40
C GLU A 141 -18.62 15.84 -19.29
N LEU A 142 -18.04 16.05 -18.10
CA LEU A 142 -16.60 15.86 -17.85
C LEU A 142 -16.12 14.44 -18.19
N TYR A 143 -16.97 13.43 -17.97
CA TYR A 143 -16.63 12.02 -18.18
C TYR A 143 -17.34 11.36 -19.37
N GLU A 144 -18.10 12.11 -20.17
CA GLU A 144 -18.83 11.60 -21.35
C GLU A 144 -17.93 10.75 -22.28
N PRO A 145 -16.64 11.08 -22.53
CA PRO A 145 -15.75 10.25 -23.36
C PRO A 145 -15.57 8.81 -22.87
N PHE A 146 -15.79 8.54 -21.58
CA PHE A 146 -15.60 7.23 -20.96
C PHE A 146 -16.89 6.41 -20.89
N LYS A 147 -18.02 6.93 -21.35
CA LYS A 147 -19.35 6.29 -21.27
C LYS A 147 -19.42 4.94 -22.00
N SER A 148 -18.58 4.74 -23.02
CA SER A 148 -18.39 3.45 -23.71
C SER A 148 -17.78 2.36 -22.83
N ARG A 149 -17.24 2.72 -21.66
CA ARG A 149 -16.63 1.81 -20.66
C ARG A 149 -17.35 1.99 -19.31
N PRO A 150 -18.49 1.29 -19.09
CA PRO A 150 -19.36 1.55 -17.93
C PRO A 150 -18.68 1.44 -16.56
N GLU A 151 -17.76 0.49 -16.39
CA GLU A 151 -17.02 0.31 -15.14
C GLU A 151 -16.10 1.49 -14.84
N VAL A 152 -15.30 1.91 -15.83
CA VAL A 152 -14.40 3.06 -15.73
C VAL A 152 -15.19 4.34 -15.50
N TYR A 153 -16.28 4.53 -16.25
CA TYR A 153 -17.16 5.68 -16.11
C TYR A 153 -17.73 5.83 -14.70
N ARG A 154 -18.21 4.72 -14.12
CA ARG A 154 -18.73 4.70 -12.74
C ARG A 154 -17.65 5.08 -11.74
N GLU A 155 -16.45 4.51 -11.83
CA GLU A 155 -15.36 4.82 -10.90
C GLU A 155 -14.88 6.28 -11.01
N LEU A 156 -14.85 6.84 -12.22
CA LEU A 156 -14.53 8.26 -12.41
C LEU A 156 -15.55 9.18 -11.75
N ILE A 157 -16.85 8.88 -11.87
CA ILE A 157 -17.90 9.64 -11.18
C ILE A 157 -17.75 9.53 -9.66
N LYS A 158 -17.50 8.32 -9.13
CA LYS A 158 -17.27 8.12 -7.70
C LYS A 158 -16.07 8.93 -7.20
N GLU A 159 -14.98 8.95 -7.96
CA GLU A 159 -13.77 9.73 -7.64
C GLU A 159 -14.03 11.23 -7.65
N GLU A 160 -14.77 11.74 -8.63
CA GLU A 160 -15.13 13.16 -8.69
C GLU A 160 -16.02 13.58 -7.51
N LEU A 161 -16.96 12.72 -7.12
CA LEU A 161 -17.75 12.94 -5.91
C LEU A 161 -16.88 12.95 -4.65
N ARG A 162 -15.90 12.06 -4.54
CA ARG A 162 -14.94 12.11 -3.42
C ARG A 162 -14.18 13.42 -3.39
N ARG A 163 -13.68 13.89 -4.54
CA ARG A 163 -12.93 15.16 -4.65
C ARG A 163 -13.76 16.37 -4.26
N ARG A 164 -14.97 16.51 -4.83
CA ARG A 164 -15.86 17.67 -4.56
C ARG A 164 -16.26 17.78 -3.10
N PHE A 165 -16.36 16.65 -2.40
CA PHE A 165 -16.73 16.61 -0.98
C PHE A 165 -15.53 16.37 -0.04
N ASN A 166 -14.29 16.45 -0.54
CA ASN A 166 -13.04 16.26 0.19
C ASN A 166 -13.01 14.97 1.02
N LEU A 167 -13.45 13.87 0.42
CA LEU A 167 -13.52 12.56 1.06
C LEU A 167 -12.24 11.74 0.80
N PRO A 168 -11.70 11.05 1.83
CA PRO A 168 -10.58 10.13 1.65
C PRO A 168 -11.01 8.85 0.92
N ASN A 169 -10.03 8.05 0.50
CA ASN A 169 -10.29 6.70 -0.03
C ASN A 169 -10.67 5.73 1.11
N PHE A 170 -11.82 5.06 0.97
CA PHE A 170 -12.36 4.19 2.00
C PHE A 170 -11.98 2.70 1.85
N THR A 171 -11.16 2.32 0.87
CA THR A 171 -10.69 0.94 0.72
C THR A 171 -9.71 0.53 1.81
N LEU A 172 -9.73 -0.72 2.26
CA LEU A 172 -8.75 -1.25 3.23
C LEU A 172 -7.36 -1.42 2.63
N TYR A 173 -7.28 -1.56 1.31
CA TYR A 173 -6.07 -1.93 0.59
C TYR A 173 -5.35 -0.74 -0.06
N SER A 174 -5.83 0.49 0.13
CA SER A 174 -5.11 1.69 -0.28
C SER A 174 -3.94 1.93 0.69
N SER A 175 -2.73 1.87 0.14
CA SER A 175 -1.45 2.25 0.78
C SER A 175 -1.43 3.71 1.21
#